data_AF-A0A1D6FB08-F1
#
_entry.id   AF-A0A1D6FB08-F1
#
_cell.length_a   1.000
_cell.length_b   1.000
_cell.length_c   1.000
_cell.angle_alpha   90.00
_cell.angle_beta   90.00
_cell.angle_gamma   90.00
#
_symmetry.space_group_name_H-M   'P 1'
#
loop_
_entity.id
_entity.type
_entity.pdbx_description
1 polymer ?
#
loop_
_entity_poly.entity_id
_entity_poly.type
_entity_poly.pdbx_seq_one_letter_code
_entity_poly.pdbx_strand_id
1 'polypeptide(L)'
;MSGNGALAFDMEYARWLEEHNRQISELRAGVSAHASDTDLRSVVDKIMSHYDEIFRLKGNAAKADVFHVLSGMWKTPAERCFLWLGGFRPSEVLKLLSTQLEPLTEQQLSGISNLQQSSQQAEDALSQGMEALQQSLAETLAGSLSSSGSTGNVANYMGQMAMAMGKLGTLENFLRQVLTLFSKCIFVT
;
A
#
# COMPACT_ATOMS: atom_id res chain seq x y z
N MET A 1 -23.15 -2.77 -5.62
CA MET A 1 -22.62 -4.06 -5.13
C MET A 1 -21.19 -3.94 -4.53
N SER A 2 -20.71 -2.74 -4.17
CA SER A 2 -19.33 -2.51 -3.66
C SER A 2 -19.09 -2.99 -2.22
N GLY A 3 -20.10 -2.90 -1.35
CA GLY A 3 -19.94 -3.16 0.09
C GLY A 3 -19.54 -4.60 0.47
N ASN A 4 -19.79 -5.58 -0.41
CA ASN A 4 -19.43 -6.97 -0.12
C ASN A 4 -17.92 -7.23 -0.27
N GLY A 5 -17.23 -6.48 -1.15
CA GLY A 5 -15.79 -6.61 -1.39
C GLY A 5 -14.95 -6.01 -0.26
N ALA A 6 -15.36 -4.84 0.24
CA ALA A 6 -14.71 -4.18 1.38
C ALA A 6 -14.77 -5.03 2.66
N LEU A 7 -15.96 -5.54 3.00
CA LEU A 7 -16.14 -6.41 4.18
C LEU A 7 -15.36 -7.73 4.05
N ALA A 8 -15.32 -8.32 2.85
CA ALA A 8 -14.53 -9.52 2.60
C ALA A 8 -13.03 -9.26 2.80
N PHE A 9 -12.52 -8.13 2.30
CA PHE A 9 -11.14 -7.73 2.52
C PHE A 9 -10.83 -7.51 4.00
N ASP A 10 -11.71 -6.85 4.75
CA ASP A 10 -11.49 -6.57 6.18
C ASP A 10 -11.39 -7.88 7.00
N MET A 11 -12.23 -8.87 6.67
CA MET A 11 -12.17 -10.20 7.31
C MET A 11 -10.88 -10.95 6.98
N GLU A 12 -10.48 -10.99 5.70
CA GLU A 12 -9.23 -11.64 5.30
C GLU A 12 -8.00 -10.91 5.84
N TYR A 13 -8.06 -9.58 5.94
CA TYR A 13 -7.02 -8.79 6.58
C TYR A 13 -6.88 -9.12 8.07
N ALA A 14 -7.99 -9.25 8.80
CA ALA A 14 -7.97 -9.63 10.21
C ALA A 14 -7.34 -11.01 10.41
N ARG A 15 -7.72 -12.00 9.60
CA ARG A 15 -7.10 -13.34 9.60
C ARG A 15 -5.60 -13.27 9.27
N TRP A 16 -5.24 -12.49 8.26
CA TRP A 16 -3.83 -12.30 7.88
C TRP A 16 -3.02 -11.72 9.05
N LEU A 17 -3.58 -10.75 9.77
CA LEU A 17 -2.95 -10.10 10.91
C LEU A 17 -2.77 -11.06 12.10
N GLU A 18 -3.76 -11.90 12.38
CA GLU A 18 -3.65 -12.96 13.40
C GLU A 18 -2.49 -13.90 13.11
N GLU A 19 -2.39 -14.39 11.88
CA GLU A 19 -1.30 -15.28 11.46
C GLU A 19 0.05 -14.57 11.46
N HIS A 20 0.10 -13.30 11.02
CA HIS A 20 1.31 -12.49 11.09
C HIS A 20 1.80 -12.36 12.53
N ASN A 21 0.91 -12.02 13.47
CA ASN A 21 1.25 -11.92 14.89
C ASN A 21 1.74 -13.27 15.45
N ARG A 22 1.12 -14.39 15.07
CA ARG A 22 1.56 -15.74 15.46
C ARG A 22 2.99 -16.01 15.00
N GLN A 23 3.31 -15.71 13.74
CA GLN A 23 4.65 -15.90 13.17
C GLN A 23 5.70 -14.98 13.81
N ILE A 24 5.35 -13.73 14.11
CA ILE A 24 6.25 -12.80 14.83
C ILE A 24 6.51 -13.28 16.26
N SER A 25 5.49 -13.81 16.95
CA SER A 25 5.66 -14.45 18.26
C SER A 25 6.56 -15.69 18.19
N GLU A 26 6.40 -16.52 17.15
CA GLU A 26 7.26 -17.69 16.90
C GLU A 26 8.72 -17.27 16.69
N LEU A 27 8.97 -16.27 15.84
CA LEU A 27 10.32 -15.73 15.61
C LEU A 27 10.95 -15.20 16.91
N ARG A 28 10.20 -14.41 17.69
CA ARG A 28 10.67 -13.87 18.98
C ARG A 28 11.01 -14.97 19.98
N ALA A 29 10.20 -16.01 20.05
CA ALA A 29 10.44 -17.16 20.90
C ALA A 29 11.69 -17.92 20.46
N GLY A 30 11.86 -18.16 19.15
CA GLY A 30 13.04 -18.79 18.58
C GLY A 30 14.34 -18.02 18.89
N VAL A 31 14.33 -16.70 18.72
CA VAL A 31 15.47 -15.84 19.08
C VAL A 31 15.79 -15.94 20.58
N SER A 32 14.76 -15.88 21.43
CA SER A 32 14.93 -15.94 22.89
C SER A 32 15.46 -17.32 23.35
N ALA A 33 15.06 -18.39 22.66
CA ALA A 33 15.52 -19.76 22.89
C ALA A 33 16.88 -20.07 22.25
N HIS A 34 17.51 -19.12 21.57
CA HIS A 34 18.76 -19.33 20.82
C HIS A 34 18.65 -20.48 19.82
N ALA A 35 17.53 -20.52 19.08
CA ALA A 35 17.31 -21.49 18.01
C ALA A 35 18.39 -21.39 16.92
N SER A 36 18.57 -22.47 16.15
CA SER A 36 19.58 -22.48 15.09
C SER A 36 19.25 -21.47 13.99
N ASP A 37 20.27 -20.96 13.29
CA ASP A 37 20.09 -20.06 12.15
C ASP A 37 19.17 -20.66 11.08
N THR A 38 19.23 -21.98 10.89
CA THR A 38 18.35 -22.71 9.95
C THR A 38 16.88 -22.61 10.36
N ASP A 39 16.59 -22.74 11.65
CA ASP A 39 15.22 -22.65 12.16
C ASP A 39 14.71 -21.21 12.07
N LEU A 40 15.54 -20.23 12.44
CA LEU A 40 15.22 -18.81 12.32
C LEU A 40 14.99 -18.40 10.86
N ARG A 41 15.84 -18.87 9.93
CA ARG A 41 15.71 -18.67 8.48
C ARG A 41 14.36 -19.20 7.98
N SER A 42 13.98 -20.41 8.40
CA SER A 42 12.69 -21.02 8.03
C SER A 42 11.50 -20.17 8.47
N VAL A 43 11.53 -19.60 9.69
CA VAL A 43 10.48 -18.70 10.17
C VAL A 43 10.46 -17.39 9.39
N VAL A 44 11.63 -16.80 9.11
CA VAL A 44 11.74 -15.59 8.29
C VAL A 44 11.19 -15.82 6.89
N ASP A 45 11.57 -16.91 6.21
CA ASP A 45 11.10 -17.23 4.86
C ASP A 45 9.56 -17.40 4.82
N LYS A 46 8.96 -17.98 5.87
CA LYS A 46 7.50 -18.05 6.04
C LYS A 46 6.88 -16.65 6.17
N ILE A 47 7.45 -15.78 7.00
CA ILE A 47 6.97 -14.40 7.19
C ILE A 47 7.06 -13.62 5.87
N MET A 48 8.16 -13.76 5.15
CA MET A 48 8.36 -13.11 3.85
C MET A 48 7.32 -13.57 2.83
N SER A 49 7.05 -14.87 2.75
CA SER A 49 5.99 -15.42 1.90
C SER A 49 4.60 -14.95 2.33
N HIS A 50 4.37 -14.76 3.63
CA HIS A 50 3.11 -14.24 4.16
C HIS A 50 2.88 -12.77 3.78
N TYR A 51 3.94 -11.98 3.58
CA TYR A 51 3.81 -10.61 3.08
C TYR A 51 3.32 -10.53 1.64
N ASP A 52 3.67 -11.48 0.76
CA ASP A 52 3.12 -11.52 -0.60
C ASP A 52 1.60 -11.60 -0.60
N GLU A 53 1.04 -12.35 0.36
CA GLU A 53 -0.40 -12.54 0.48
C GLU A 53 -1.14 -11.24 0.79
N ILE A 54 -0.62 -10.39 1.68
CA ILE A 54 -1.28 -9.11 1.97
C ILE A 54 -1.25 -8.16 0.77
N PHE A 55 -0.17 -8.15 -0.01
CA PHE A 55 -0.12 -7.34 -1.23
C PHE A 55 -1.11 -7.85 -2.29
N ARG A 56 -1.26 -9.17 -2.41
CA ARG A 56 -2.26 -9.80 -3.27
C ARG A 56 -3.69 -9.45 -2.83
N LEU A 57 -3.99 -9.55 -1.53
CA LEU A 57 -5.29 -9.19 -0.96
C LEU A 57 -5.62 -7.72 -1.21
N LYS A 58 -4.67 -6.80 -0.95
CA LYS A 58 -4.84 -5.37 -1.23
C LYS A 58 -5.03 -5.08 -2.72
N GLY A 59 -4.32 -5.77 -3.60
CA GLY A 59 -4.48 -5.64 -5.05
C GLY A 59 -5.86 -6.08 -5.53
N ASN A 60 -6.40 -7.15 -4.96
CA ASN A 60 -7.77 -7.60 -5.26
C ASN A 60 -8.82 -6.65 -4.69
N ALA A 61 -8.62 -6.15 -3.46
CA ALA A 61 -9.50 -5.15 -2.86
C ALA A 61 -9.50 -3.85 -3.67
N ALA A 62 -8.35 -3.41 -4.17
CA ALA A 62 -8.23 -2.21 -5.01
C ALA A 62 -9.04 -2.29 -6.31
N LYS A 63 -9.08 -3.46 -6.95
CA LYS A 63 -9.91 -3.73 -8.13
C LYS A 63 -11.40 -3.62 -7.85
N ALA A 64 -11.82 -4.01 -6.65
CA ALA A 64 -13.22 -3.94 -6.24
C ALA A 64 -13.59 -2.53 -5.76
N ASP A 65 -12.72 -1.93 -4.94
CA ASP A 65 -12.90 -0.62 -4.32
C ASP A 65 -11.54 0.00 -3.92
N VAL A 66 -10.98 0.79 -4.82
CA VAL A 66 -9.70 1.47 -4.61
C VAL A 66 -9.75 2.48 -3.45
N PHE A 67 -10.91 3.06 -3.18
CA PHE A 67 -11.09 4.04 -2.10
C PHE A 67 -11.06 3.37 -0.73
N HIS A 68 -11.60 2.15 -0.61
CA HIS A 68 -11.50 1.37 0.63
C HIS A 68 -10.05 1.12 1.05
N VAL A 69 -9.18 0.78 0.09
CA VAL A 69 -7.76 0.53 0.36
C VAL A 69 -7.03 1.84 0.70
N LEU A 70 -7.25 2.90 -0.08
CA LEU A 70 -6.57 4.20 0.10
C LEU A 70 -6.99 4.91 1.38
N SER A 71 -8.26 4.84 1.76
CA SER A 71 -8.78 5.47 2.98
C SER A 71 -8.28 4.81 4.27
N GLY A 72 -7.77 3.57 4.18
CA GLY A 72 -7.27 2.86 5.35
C GLY A 72 -8.37 2.43 6.32
N MET A 73 -9.62 2.33 5.87
CA MET A 73 -10.75 1.98 6.75
C MET A 73 -10.59 0.63 7.46
N TRP A 74 -9.83 -0.27 6.85
CA TRP A 74 -9.38 -1.57 7.36
C TRP A 74 -8.35 -1.49 8.50
N LYS A 75 -7.84 -0.30 8.83
CA LYS A 75 -6.90 -0.04 9.93
C LYS A 75 -7.54 0.70 11.09
N THR A 76 -6.90 0.73 12.25
CA THR A 76 -7.34 1.57 13.38
C THR A 76 -7.18 3.06 13.05
N PRO A 77 -7.98 3.97 13.66
CA PRO A 77 -7.84 5.41 13.43
C PRO A 77 -6.43 5.94 13.71
N ALA A 78 -5.74 5.42 14.73
CA ALA A 78 -4.37 5.82 15.07
C ALA A 78 -3.37 5.42 13.97
N GLU A 79 -3.46 4.20 13.44
CA GLU A 79 -2.61 3.77 12.33
C GLU A 79 -2.88 4.55 11.05
N ARG A 80 -4.14 4.93 10.79
CA ARG A 80 -4.52 5.71 9.61
C ARG A 80 -3.81 7.05 9.54
N CYS A 81 -3.50 7.67 10.68
CA CYS A 81 -2.75 8.92 10.73
C CYS A 81 -1.36 8.83 10.10
N PHE A 82 -0.80 7.62 9.97
CA PHE A 82 0.53 7.38 9.43
C PHE A 82 0.50 6.71 8.05
N LEU A 83 -0.68 6.52 7.45
CA LEU A 83 -0.78 5.91 6.13
C LEU A 83 -0.43 6.91 5.02
N TRP A 84 0.42 6.46 4.12
CA TRP A 84 0.73 7.08 2.84
C TRP A 84 0.28 6.15 1.72
N LEU A 85 -0.70 6.61 0.92
CA LEU A 85 -1.23 5.90 -0.25
C LEU A 85 -1.66 4.43 0.03
N GLY A 86 -2.31 4.19 1.17
CA GLY A 86 -2.79 2.85 1.55
C GLY A 86 -1.72 1.95 2.21
N GLY A 87 -0.54 2.48 2.53
CA GLY A 87 0.54 1.78 3.23
C GLY A 87 1.39 2.73 4.09
N PHE A 88 2.59 2.32 4.49
CA PHE A 88 3.55 3.18 5.21
C PHE A 88 4.44 3.94 4.21
N ARG A 89 5.46 4.70 4.62
CA ARG A 89 6.50 5.17 3.68
C ARG A 89 7.72 4.25 3.78
N PRO A 90 8.11 3.51 2.72
CA PRO A 90 9.26 2.60 2.80
C PRO A 90 10.56 3.27 3.25
N SER A 91 10.83 4.50 2.81
CA SER A 91 12.01 5.26 3.18
C SER A 91 12.08 5.51 4.69
N GLU A 92 10.96 5.83 5.34
CA GLU A 92 10.88 6.05 6.79
C GLU A 92 11.10 4.75 7.57
N VAL A 93 10.59 3.62 7.06
CA VAL A 93 10.86 2.30 7.67
C VAL A 93 12.35 1.97 7.57
N LEU A 94 12.97 2.14 6.39
CA LEU A 94 14.39 1.87 6.18
C LEU A 94 15.28 2.78 7.05
N LYS A 95 14.88 4.05 7.20
CA LYS A 95 15.53 5.02 8.08
C LYS A 95 15.45 4.62 9.56
N LEU A 96 14.32 4.07 10.00
CA LEU A 96 14.20 3.55 11.36
C LEU A 96 15.09 2.32 11.56
N LEU A 97 15.05 1.36 10.62
CA LEU A 97 15.80 0.11 10.69
C LEU A 97 17.32 0.34 10.78
N SER A 98 17.87 1.29 10.02
CA SER A 98 19.31 1.60 10.06
C SER A 98 19.79 2.09 11.43
N THR A 99 18.88 2.63 12.27
CA THR A 99 19.21 3.07 13.63
C THR A 99 19.09 1.97 14.69
N GLN A 100 18.39 0.87 14.38
CA GLN A 100 18.10 -0.20 15.35
C GLN A 100 18.94 -1.46 15.13
N LEU A 101 19.47 -1.64 13.93
CA LEU A 101 20.27 -2.79 13.54
C LEU A 101 21.75 -2.42 13.68
N GLU A 102 22.33 -2.61 14.85
CA GLU A 102 23.79 -2.56 15.07
C GLU A 102 24.27 -3.91 15.67
N PRO A 103 25.44 -4.43 15.27
CA PRO A 103 26.38 -3.89 14.27
C PRO A 103 26.04 -4.31 12.82
N LEU A 104 26.12 -3.36 11.88
CA LEU A 104 26.04 -3.61 10.43
C LEU A 104 27.40 -3.33 9.77
N THR A 105 27.71 -4.07 8.71
CA THR A 105 28.89 -3.78 7.87
C THR A 105 28.70 -2.49 7.07
N GLU A 106 29.80 -1.82 6.70
CA GLU A 106 29.74 -0.62 5.85
C GLU A 106 29.02 -0.88 4.51
N GLN A 107 29.19 -2.08 3.94
CA GLN A 107 28.51 -2.49 2.72
C GLN A 107 26.99 -2.59 2.92
N GLN A 108 26.52 -3.14 4.05
CA GLN A 108 25.10 -3.21 4.37
C GLN A 108 24.51 -1.82 4.63
N LEU A 109 25.23 -0.96 5.36
CA LEU A 109 24.81 0.42 5.59
C LEU A 109 24.66 1.19 4.28
N SER A 110 25.65 1.12 3.39
CA SER A 110 25.58 1.72 2.06
C SER A 110 24.40 1.16 1.25
N GLY A 111 24.16 -0.15 1.29
CA GLY A 111 23.02 -0.80 0.65
C GLY A 111 21.68 -0.27 1.14
N ILE A 112 21.49 -0.17 2.46
CA ILE A 112 20.28 0.36 3.08
C ILE A 112 20.09 1.84 2.71
N SER A 113 21.14 2.67 2.75
CA SER A 113 21.07 4.08 2.35
C SER A 113 20.69 4.25 0.88
N ASN A 114 21.25 3.45 -0.02
CA ASN A 114 20.89 3.48 -1.45
C ASN A 114 19.42 3.08 -1.66
N LEU A 115 18.97 2.02 -0.98
CA LEU A 115 17.57 1.58 -1.05
C LEU A 115 16.64 2.65 -0.49
N GLN A 116 16.98 3.27 0.63
CA GLN A 116 16.22 4.38 1.22
C GLN A 116 16.09 5.55 0.25
N GLN A 117 17.19 5.97 -0.39
CA GLN A 117 17.19 7.06 -1.35
C GLN A 117 16.33 6.72 -2.59
N SER A 118 16.49 5.51 -3.14
CA SER A 118 15.69 5.06 -4.28
C SER A 118 14.20 4.97 -3.93
N SER A 119 13.86 4.50 -2.73
CA SER A 119 12.48 4.46 -2.24
C SER A 119 11.91 5.87 -2.12
N GLN A 120 12.65 6.81 -1.52
CA GLN A 120 12.21 8.20 -1.38
C GLN A 120 11.91 8.84 -2.74
N GLN A 121 12.77 8.65 -3.74
CA GLN A 121 12.53 9.17 -5.09
C GLN A 121 11.26 8.59 -5.73
N ALA A 122 11.03 7.29 -5.57
CA ALA A 122 9.81 6.65 -6.04
C ALA A 122 8.58 7.18 -5.29
N GLU A 123 8.68 7.39 -3.98
CA GLU A 123 7.61 7.96 -3.16
C GLU A 123 7.25 9.40 -3.56
N ASP A 124 8.25 10.23 -3.86
CA ASP A 124 8.02 11.62 -4.29
C ASP A 124 7.33 11.65 -5.65
N ALA A 125 7.79 10.84 -6.60
CA ALA A 125 7.17 10.71 -7.93
C ALA A 125 5.73 10.19 -7.83
N LEU A 126 5.49 9.21 -6.96
CA LEU A 126 4.16 8.70 -6.70
C LEU A 126 3.27 9.79 -6.06
N SER A 127 3.74 10.48 -5.03
CA SER A 127 2.95 11.55 -4.38
C SER A 127 2.49 12.61 -5.38
N GLN A 128 3.41 13.09 -6.24
CA GLN A 128 3.09 14.03 -7.31
C GLN A 128 2.10 13.47 -8.33
N GLY A 129 2.28 12.21 -8.75
CA GLY A 129 1.36 11.55 -9.67
C GLY A 129 -0.05 11.41 -9.10
N MET A 130 -0.17 11.14 -7.81
CA MET A 130 -1.46 11.05 -7.10
C MET A 130 -2.15 12.41 -7.02
N GLU A 131 -1.42 13.48 -6.66
CA GLU A 131 -1.95 14.84 -6.60
C GLU A 131 -2.48 15.28 -7.98
N ALA A 132 -1.72 15.06 -9.05
CA ALA A 132 -2.15 15.36 -10.41
C ALA A 132 -3.40 14.57 -10.81
N LEU A 133 -3.49 13.30 -10.42
CA LEU A 133 -4.66 12.47 -10.69
C LEU A 133 -5.90 12.96 -9.95
N GLN A 134 -5.77 13.30 -8.67
CA GLN A 134 -6.85 13.85 -7.85
C GLN A 134 -7.35 15.18 -8.39
N GLN A 135 -6.44 16.09 -8.77
CA GLN A 135 -6.79 17.37 -9.37
C GLN A 135 -7.56 17.16 -10.68
N SER A 136 -7.07 16.28 -11.54
CA SER A 136 -7.71 15.99 -12.83
C SER A 136 -9.09 15.34 -12.67
N LEU A 137 -9.27 14.50 -11.65
CA LEU A 137 -10.57 13.93 -11.31
C LEU A 137 -11.54 15.01 -10.80
N ALA A 138 -11.07 15.89 -9.91
CA ALA A 138 -11.86 17.00 -9.38
C ALA A 138 -12.33 17.96 -10.49
N GLU A 139 -11.46 18.32 -11.43
CA GLU A 139 -11.81 19.16 -12.59
C GLU A 139 -12.88 18.51 -13.47
N THR A 140 -12.77 17.21 -13.71
CA THR A 140 -13.74 16.44 -14.51
C THR A 140 -15.12 16.44 -13.85
N LEU A 141 -15.16 16.29 -12.53
CA LEU A 141 -16.40 16.32 -11.75
C LEU A 141 -16.97 17.74 -11.65
N ALA A 142 -16.15 18.76 -11.39
CA ALA A 142 -16.59 20.15 -11.30
C ALA A 142 -17.18 20.66 -12.62
N GLY A 143 -16.58 20.27 -13.76
CA GLY A 143 -17.11 20.59 -15.09
C GLY A 143 -18.49 19.97 -15.38
N SER A 144 -18.92 18.95 -14.63
CA SER A 144 -20.27 18.39 -14.73
C SER A 144 -21.33 19.26 -14.08
N LEU A 145 -21.01 19.87 -12.93
CA LEU A 145 -21.92 20.70 -12.14
C LEU A 145 -22.22 22.04 -12.83
N SER A 146 -21.26 22.59 -13.57
CA SER A 146 -21.40 23.86 -14.30
C SER A 146 -22.33 23.78 -15.52
N SER A 147 -22.63 22.57 -16.01
CA SER A 147 -23.48 22.34 -17.18
C SER A 147 -24.99 22.24 -16.87
N SER A 148 -25.37 22.28 -15.58
CA SER A 148 -26.74 22.07 -15.10
C SER A 148 -27.73 23.22 -15.37
N GLY A 149 -27.31 24.28 -16.07
CA GLY A 149 -28.14 25.46 -16.38
C GLY A 149 -28.86 25.44 -17.74
N SER A 150 -28.61 24.44 -18.58
CA SER A 150 -29.30 24.26 -19.86
C SER A 150 -29.66 22.80 -20.01
N THR A 151 -30.91 22.50 -20.36
CA THR A 151 -31.48 21.16 -20.60
C THR A 151 -30.42 20.17 -21.08
N GLY A 152 -29.90 19.39 -20.13
CA GLY A 152 -28.68 18.62 -20.27
C GLY A 152 -28.84 17.53 -21.32
N ASN A 153 -28.06 17.62 -22.39
CA ASN A 153 -27.82 16.47 -23.25
C ASN A 153 -27.23 15.36 -22.39
N VAL A 154 -28.00 14.32 -22.12
CA VAL A 154 -27.57 13.10 -21.40
C VAL A 154 -26.21 12.60 -21.94
N ALA A 155 -25.94 12.82 -23.23
CA ALA A 155 -24.65 12.57 -23.89
C ALA A 155 -23.45 13.29 -23.23
N ASN A 156 -23.57 14.54 -22.80
CA ASN A 156 -22.49 15.29 -22.13
C ASN A 156 -22.19 14.71 -20.74
N TYR A 157 -23.23 14.43 -19.96
CA TYR A 157 -23.09 13.79 -18.65
C TYR A 157 -22.47 12.39 -18.79
N MET A 158 -22.95 11.59 -19.73
CA MET A 158 -22.40 10.26 -20.00
C MET A 158 -20.92 10.33 -20.43
N GLY A 159 -20.54 11.30 -21.27
CA GLY A 159 -19.16 11.52 -21.67
C GLY A 159 -18.25 11.90 -20.48
N GLN A 160 -18.72 12.80 -19.60
CA GLN A 160 -17.98 13.18 -18.39
C GLN A 160 -17.87 12.04 -17.38
N MET A 161 -18.95 11.27 -17.19
CA MET A 161 -18.94 10.08 -16.33
C MET A 161 -17.96 9.03 -16.88
N ALA A 162 -17.94 8.81 -18.20
CA ALA A 162 -16.97 7.91 -18.82
C ALA A 162 -15.52 8.36 -18.59
N MET A 163 -15.23 9.66 -18.68
CA MET A 163 -13.91 10.22 -18.37
C MET A 163 -13.54 10.03 -16.88
N ALA A 164 -14.47 10.31 -15.97
CA ALA A 164 -14.25 10.11 -14.54
C ALA A 164 -13.98 8.62 -14.20
N MET A 165 -14.75 7.71 -14.78
CA MET A 165 -14.54 6.26 -14.64
C MET A 165 -13.17 5.82 -15.19
N GLY A 166 -12.73 6.38 -16.32
CA GLY A 166 -11.38 6.15 -16.84
C GLY A 166 -10.27 6.59 -15.87
N LYS A 167 -10.43 7.75 -15.22
CA LYS A 167 -9.49 8.24 -14.20
C LYS A 167 -9.48 7.36 -12.94
N LEU A 168 -10.61 6.80 -12.54
CA LEU A 168 -10.67 5.81 -11.45
C LEU A 168 -9.89 4.53 -11.80
N GLY A 169 -9.92 4.09 -13.06
CA GLY A 169 -9.07 3.00 -13.54
C GLY A 169 -7.56 3.33 -13.45
N THR A 170 -7.18 4.59 -13.72
CA THR A 170 -5.81 5.05 -13.50
C THR A 170 -5.43 5.02 -12.01
N LEU A 171 -6.36 5.31 -11.11
CA LEU A 171 -6.15 5.27 -9.66
C LEU A 171 -5.85 3.84 -9.15
N GLU A 172 -6.55 2.84 -9.67
CA GLU A 172 -6.26 1.43 -9.37
C GLU A 172 -4.82 1.06 -9.80
N ASN A 173 -4.46 1.39 -11.05
CA ASN A 173 -3.13 1.13 -11.58
C ASN A 173 -2.04 1.83 -10.76
N PHE A 174 -2.33 3.04 -10.29
CA PHE A 174 -1.45 3.83 -9.47
C PHE A 174 -1.21 3.16 -8.10
N LEU A 175 -2.27 2.73 -7.42
CA LEU A 175 -2.16 1.98 -6.18
C LEU A 175 -1.39 0.66 -6.37
N ARG A 176 -1.52 0.00 -7.52
CA ARG A 176 -0.73 -1.20 -7.82
C ARG A 176 0.78 -0.91 -7.93
N GLN A 177 1.18 0.25 -8.47
CA GLN A 177 2.59 0.66 -8.49
C GLN A 177 3.11 0.89 -7.07
N VAL A 178 2.31 1.54 -6.23
CA VAL A 178 2.61 1.75 -4.81
C VAL A 178 2.80 0.40 -4.09
N LEU A 179 1.88 -0.56 -4.26
CA LEU A 179 1.99 -1.92 -3.69
C LEU A 179 3.24 -2.66 -4.19
N THR A 180 3.61 -2.46 -5.46
CA THR A 180 4.82 -3.07 -6.03
C THR A 180 6.09 -2.48 -5.41
N LEU A 181 6.13 -1.16 -5.18
CA LEU A 181 7.23 -0.50 -4.47
C LEU A 181 7.37 -1.10 -3.07
N PHE A 182 6.27 -1.21 -2.32
CA PHE A 182 6.27 -1.81 -0.98
C PHE A 182 6.82 -3.22 -0.95
N SER A 183 6.30 -4.09 -1.81
CA SER A 183 6.77 -5.46 -1.93
C SER A 183 8.27 -5.48 -2.22
N LYS A 184 8.75 -4.73 -3.21
CA LYS A 184 10.18 -4.67 -3.53
C LYS A 184 11.03 -4.22 -2.34
N CYS A 185 10.63 -3.23 -1.56
CA CYS A 185 11.41 -2.80 -0.41
C CYS A 185 11.51 -3.88 0.68
N ILE A 186 10.48 -4.71 0.84
CA ILE A 186 10.49 -5.82 1.79
C ILE A 186 11.37 -6.97 1.30
N PHE A 187 11.33 -7.30 0.00
CA PHE A 187 12.06 -8.44 -0.58
C PHE A 187 13.50 -8.15 -1.05
N VAL A 188 13.95 -6.89 -1.00
CA VAL A 188 15.32 -6.49 -1.40
C VAL A 188 16.31 -6.49 -0.22
N THR A 189 15.81 -6.56 1.02
CA THR A 189 16.60 -6.83 2.24
C THR A 189 16.69 -8.31 2.55
#